data_AF-A0A5C9C8A8-F1
#
_entry.id   AF-A0A5C9C8A8-F1
#
_cell.length_a   1.000
_cell.length_b   1.000
_cell.length_c   1.000
_cell.angle_alpha   90.00
_cell.angle_beta   90.00
_cell.angle_gamma   90.00
#
_symmetry.space_group_name_H-M   'P 1'
#
loop_
_entity.id
_entity.type
_entity.pdbx_description
1 polymer ?
#
loop_
_entity_poly.entity_id
_entity_poly.type
_entity_poly.pdbx_seq_one_letter_code
_entity_poly.pdbx_strand_id
1 'polypeptide(L)'
;MMSRMDKHQGTSLAADRGFDDAEDLSAKAILAVKLNDLIDKRCLSQNEVADITGMTQPKVSQVRRHKLQNISLERLMQALVSLDQHVEIIVRPARRAHTAGITVAV
;
A
#
# COMPACT_ATOMS: atom_id res chain seq x y z
N MET A 1 -12.32 -57.63 14.68
CA MET A 1 -13.53 -56.78 14.56
C MET A 1 -13.13 -55.36 14.90
N MET A 2 -13.20 -54.46 13.90
CA MET A 2 -13.23 -52.98 13.94
C MET A 2 -12.11 -52.22 14.68
N SER A 3 -11.55 -51.11 14.18
CA SER A 3 -11.40 -50.53 12.85
C SER A 3 -10.47 -49.31 13.01
N ARG A 4 -9.40 -49.29 12.21
CA ARG A 4 -8.79 -48.12 11.55
C ARG A 4 -8.25 -46.94 12.39
N MET A 5 -6.92 -46.90 12.47
CA MET A 5 -6.14 -45.68 12.27
C MET A 5 -6.46 -45.08 10.89
N ASP A 6 -7.02 -43.88 10.86
CA ASP A 6 -7.08 -43.02 9.67
C ASP A 6 -6.56 -41.63 10.10
N LYS A 7 -5.26 -41.40 9.91
CA LYS A 7 -4.69 -40.60 8.82
C LYS A 7 -4.95 -39.11 9.00
N HIS A 8 -3.90 -38.43 9.44
CA HIS A 8 -3.67 -37.00 9.22
C HIS A 8 -4.05 -36.63 7.77
N GLN A 9 -5.19 -35.95 7.63
CA GLN A 9 -5.65 -35.23 6.45
C GLN A 9 -6.06 -33.85 6.96
N GLY A 10 -5.66 -32.74 6.37
CA GLY A 10 -4.73 -32.50 5.29
C GLY A 10 -4.35 -31.02 5.42
N THR A 11 -3.12 -30.72 5.04
CA THR A 11 -2.57 -29.38 4.87
C THR A 11 -3.64 -28.41 4.37
N SER A 12 -3.88 -27.33 5.10
CA SER A 12 -4.64 -26.18 4.59
C SER A 12 -3.80 -25.53 3.48
N LEU A 13 -3.87 -26.10 2.28
CA LEU A 13 -3.18 -25.65 1.08
C LEU A 13 -4.23 -25.13 0.09
N ALA A 14 -5.01 -24.14 0.50
CA ALA A 14 -5.94 -23.44 -0.38
C ALA A 14 -6.43 -22.16 0.29
N ALA A 15 -5.76 -21.04 -0.01
CA ALA A 15 -6.34 -19.69 -0.10
C ALA A 15 -5.27 -18.57 -0.15
N ASP A 16 -3.97 -18.90 -0.23
CA ASP A 16 -2.87 -17.91 -0.36
C ASP A 16 -2.78 -17.24 -1.75
N ARG A 17 -3.90 -17.09 -2.46
CA ARG A 17 -3.95 -16.38 -3.74
C ARG A 17 -5.28 -15.65 -3.86
N GLY A 18 -5.29 -14.38 -3.45
CA GLY A 18 -6.37 -13.47 -3.84
C GLY A 18 -6.72 -12.34 -2.87
N PHE A 19 -6.04 -12.21 -1.73
CA PHE A 19 -6.29 -11.07 -0.82
C PHE A 19 -5.32 -9.88 -1.01
N ASP A 20 -4.18 -10.08 -1.68
CA ASP A 20 -3.13 -9.06 -1.73
C ASP A 20 -3.48 -7.86 -2.62
N ASP A 21 -4.08 -8.06 -3.79
CA ASP A 21 -4.19 -6.96 -4.77
C ASP A 21 -5.21 -5.87 -4.36
N ALA A 22 -6.29 -6.23 -3.67
CA ALA A 22 -7.34 -5.27 -3.32
C ALA A 22 -6.96 -4.40 -2.11
N GLU A 23 -6.32 -4.99 -1.10
CA GLU A 23 -5.86 -4.26 0.08
C GLU A 23 -4.58 -3.46 -0.21
N ASP A 24 -3.64 -3.97 -1.03
CA ASP A 24 -2.48 -3.18 -1.48
C ASP A 24 -2.89 -2.00 -2.37
N LEU A 25 -3.96 -2.15 -3.18
CA LEU A 25 -4.54 -1.02 -3.88
C LEU A 25 -5.09 0.03 -2.90
N SER A 26 -5.66 -0.39 -1.76
CA SER A 26 -6.22 0.53 -0.76
C SER A 26 -5.12 1.38 -0.13
N ALA A 27 -4.00 0.78 0.29
CA ALA A 27 -2.91 1.50 0.94
C ALA A 27 -2.23 2.48 -0.03
N LYS A 28 -1.92 2.03 -1.26
CA LYS A 28 -1.35 2.90 -2.30
C LYS A 28 -2.30 4.04 -2.65
N ALA A 29 -3.60 3.76 -2.79
CA ALA A 29 -4.59 4.78 -3.11
C ALA A 29 -4.68 5.86 -2.02
N ILE A 30 -4.75 5.45 -0.75
CA ILE A 30 -4.82 6.38 0.38
C ILE A 30 -3.56 7.27 0.44
N LEU A 31 -2.36 6.69 0.30
CA LEU A 31 -1.13 7.48 0.28
C LEU A 31 -1.07 8.43 -0.93
N ALA A 32 -1.52 7.99 -2.10
CA ALA A 32 -1.56 8.83 -3.29
C ALA A 32 -2.54 10.01 -3.16
N VAL A 33 -3.71 9.78 -2.54
CA VAL A 33 -4.65 10.86 -2.21
C VAL A 33 -4.00 11.86 -1.26
N LYS A 34 -3.39 11.39 -0.16
CA LYS A 34 -2.71 12.26 0.80
C LYS A 34 -1.57 13.07 0.16
N LEU A 35 -0.83 12.44 -0.75
CA LEU A 35 0.23 13.10 -1.52
C LEU A 35 -0.34 14.16 -2.48
N ASN A 36 -1.41 13.86 -3.21
CA ASN A 36 -2.08 14.81 -4.10
C ASN A 36 -2.65 16.01 -3.35
N ASP A 37 -3.32 15.78 -2.22
CA ASP A 37 -3.83 16.84 -1.35
C ASP A 37 -2.72 17.77 -0.87
N LEU A 38 -1.55 17.22 -0.56
CA LEU A 38 -0.40 18.01 -0.12
C LEU A 38 0.18 18.83 -1.27
N ILE A 39 0.31 18.24 -2.46
CA ILE A 39 0.76 18.93 -3.67
C ILE A 39 -0.17 20.12 -3.96
N ASP A 40 -1.48 19.93 -3.87
CA ASP A 40 -2.48 20.98 -4.11
C ASP A 40 -2.42 22.06 -3.02
N LYS A 41 -2.32 21.68 -1.74
CA LYS A 41 -2.19 22.64 -0.62
C LYS A 41 -0.93 23.51 -0.71
N ARG A 42 0.17 22.96 -1.24
CA ARG A 42 1.42 23.69 -1.45
C ARG A 42 1.51 24.38 -2.82
N CYS A 43 0.47 24.27 -3.66
CA CYS A 43 0.42 24.82 -5.01
C CYS A 43 1.62 24.40 -5.90
N LEU A 44 2.14 23.18 -5.72
CA LEU A 44 3.33 22.71 -6.43
C LEU A 44 2.98 22.25 -7.85
N SER A 45 3.79 22.66 -8.82
CA SER A 45 3.75 22.11 -10.18
C SER A 45 4.30 20.68 -10.22
N GLN A 46 3.97 19.94 -11.28
CA GLN A 46 4.49 18.57 -11.44
C GLN A 46 6.03 18.51 -11.52
N ASN A 47 6.67 19.57 -12.02
CA ASN A 47 8.13 19.65 -12.09
C ASN A 47 8.74 19.87 -10.70
N GLU A 48 8.19 20.77 -9.90
CA GLU A 48 8.66 20.99 -8.53
C GLU A 48 8.50 19.73 -7.68
N VAL A 49 7.38 19.01 -7.83
CA VAL A 49 7.18 17.73 -7.14
C VAL A 49 8.20 16.69 -7.62
N ALA A 50 8.49 16.64 -8.93
CA ALA A 50 9.49 15.75 -9.48
C ALA A 50 10.88 16.01 -8.86
N ASP A 51 11.26 17.29 -8.75
CA ASP A 51 12.53 17.71 -8.19
C ASP A 51 12.63 17.40 -6.68
N ILE A 52 11.58 17.72 -5.91
CA ILE A 52 11.54 17.47 -4.45
C ILE A 52 11.56 15.98 -4.12
N THR A 53 10.77 15.18 -4.84
CA THR A 53 10.60 13.75 -4.55
C THR A 53 11.64 12.87 -5.26
N GLY A 54 12.39 13.43 -6.22
CA GLY A 54 13.25 12.73 -7.17
C GLY A 54 12.47 11.83 -8.15
N MET A 55 11.15 11.98 -8.25
CA MET A 55 10.34 11.23 -9.21
C MET A 55 10.51 11.84 -10.60
N THR A 56 10.38 11.06 -11.66
CA THR A 56 10.28 11.66 -12.99
C THR A 56 8.92 12.34 -13.15
N GLN A 57 8.84 13.43 -13.90
CA GLN A 57 7.57 14.13 -14.15
C GLN A 57 6.46 13.20 -14.70
N PRO A 58 6.74 12.21 -15.58
CA PRO A 58 5.75 11.20 -15.95
C PRO A 58 5.20 10.39 -14.77
N LYS A 59 6.06 9.99 -13.80
CA LYS A 59 5.62 9.30 -12.59
C LYS A 59 4.78 10.20 -11.69
N VAL A 60 5.14 11.48 -11.56
CA VAL A 60 4.31 12.47 -10.83
C VAL A 60 2.92 12.61 -11.48
N SER A 61 2.87 12.70 -12.81
CA SER A 61 1.61 12.74 -13.56
C SER A 61 0.75 11.49 -13.36
N GLN A 62 1.39 10.31 -13.26
CA GLN A 62 0.70 9.06 -12.92
C GLN A 62 0.10 9.09 -11.52
N VAL A 63 0.84 9.55 -10.50
CA VAL A 63 0.33 9.74 -9.12
C VAL A 63 -0.87 10.70 -9.12
N ARG A 64 -0.76 11.85 -9.79
CA ARG A 64 -1.84 12.86 -9.90
C ARG A 64 -3.12 12.30 -10.52
N ARG A 65 -2.99 11.29 -11.39
CA ARG A 65 -4.11 10.62 -12.08
C ARG A 65 -4.51 9.29 -11.42
N HIS A 66 -4.00 8.99 -10.23
CA HIS A 66 -4.24 7.73 -9.51
C HIS A 66 -3.88 6.47 -10.32
N LYS A 67 -2.94 6.57 -11.27
CA LYS A 67 -2.45 5.45 -12.08
C LYS A 67 -1.25 4.80 -11.39
N LEU A 68 -1.50 4.02 -10.34
CA LEU A 68 -0.47 3.57 -9.39
C LEU A 68 0.19 2.22 -9.73
N GLN A 69 -0.17 1.57 -10.85
CA GLN A 69 0.29 0.23 -11.22
C GLN A 69 1.82 0.09 -11.24
N ASN A 70 2.53 1.13 -11.69
CA ASN A 70 4.00 1.16 -11.79
C ASN A 70 4.67 1.99 -10.67
N ILE A 71 3.95 2.24 -9.59
CA ILE A 71 4.40 3.01 -8.43
C ILE A 71 4.38 2.09 -7.21
N SER A 72 5.53 1.95 -6.55
CA SER A 72 5.63 1.16 -5.31
C SER A 72 5.06 1.94 -4.12
N LEU A 73 4.62 1.21 -3.09
CA LEU A 73 4.17 1.80 -1.83
C LEU A 73 5.29 2.62 -1.18
N GLU A 74 6.51 2.06 -1.15
CA GLU A 74 7.73 2.72 -0.69
C GLU A 74 7.94 4.07 -1.38
N ARG A 75 7.70 4.16 -2.70
CA ARG A 75 7.90 5.41 -3.42
C ARG A 75 6.92 6.50 -3.00
N LEU A 76 5.67 6.14 -2.71
CA LEU A 76 4.67 7.07 -2.18
C LEU A 76 5.04 7.54 -0.77
N MET A 77 5.51 6.63 0.09
CA MET A 77 5.98 6.98 1.43
C MET A 77 7.19 7.92 1.37
N GLN A 78 8.19 7.63 0.53
CA GLN A 78 9.36 8.48 0.37
C GLN A 78 9.00 9.87 -0.17
N ALA A 79 8.05 9.96 -1.11
CA ALA A 79 7.57 11.24 -1.62
C ALA A 79 6.87 12.09 -0.53
N LEU A 80 6.09 11.45 0.35
CA LEU A 80 5.50 12.11 1.52
C LEU A 80 6.60 12.61 2.47
N VAL A 81 7.62 11.80 2.75
CA VAL A 81 8.77 12.20 3.58
C VAL A 81 9.53 13.39 2.98
N SER A 82 9.77 13.39 1.66
CA SER A 82 10.38 14.52 0.95
C SER A 82 9.55 15.80 1.01
N LEU A 83 8.26 15.70 1.34
CA LEU A 83 7.33 16.81 1.51
C LEU A 83 7.02 17.06 3.00
N ASP A 84 8.02 16.83 3.85
CA ASP A 84 8.02 17.06 5.30
C ASP A 84 6.93 16.30 6.06
N GLN A 85 6.45 15.18 5.52
CA GLN A 85 5.52 14.32 6.25
C GLN A 85 6.28 13.29 7.06
N HIS A 86 5.80 13.02 8.27
CA HIS A 86 6.28 11.91 9.06
C HIS A 86 5.49 10.65 8.71
N VAL A 87 6.20 9.57 8.38
CA VAL A 87 5.61 8.26 8.06
C VAL A 87 6.04 7.25 9.12
N GLU A 88 5.07 6.70 9.84
CA GLU A 88 5.27 5.64 10.83
C GLU A 88 4.64 4.34 10.32
N ILE A 89 5.36 3.22 10.44
CA ILE A 89 4.86 1.89 10.08
C ILE A 89 4.68 1.08 11.36
N ILE A 90 3.44 0.71 11.66
CA ILE A 90 3.09 -0.04 12.87
C ILE A 90 2.66 -1.45 12.46
N VAL A 91 3.41 -2.47 12.88
CA VAL A 91 3.08 -3.89 12.64
C VAL A 91 2.47 -4.50 13.90
N ARG A 92 1.30 -5.13 13.77
CA ARG A 92 0.57 -5.76 14.88
C ARG A 92 0.08 -7.15 14.47
N PRO A 93 -0.03 -8.12 15.41
CA PRO A 93 -0.61 -9.43 15.09
C PRO A 93 -2.05 -9.31 14.57
N ALA A 94 -2.36 -10.01 13.49
CA ALA A 94 -3.73 -10.15 13.00
C ALA A 94 -4.59 -10.86 14.06
N ARG A 95 -5.78 -10.33 14.34
CA ARG A 95 -6.75 -10.90 15.30
C ARG A 95 -8.05 -11.15 14.57
N ARG A 96 -8.95 -12.01 15.07
CA ARG A 96 -10.25 -12.28 14.40
C ARG A 96 -11.09 -11.03 14.06
N ALA A 97 -10.86 -9.90 14.72
CA ALA A 97 -11.50 -8.60 14.45
C ALA A 97 -10.73 -7.70 13.45
N HIS A 98 -9.47 -8.02 13.13
CA HIS A 98 -8.62 -7.32 12.17
C HIS A 98 -8.03 -8.34 11.19
N THR A 99 -8.57 -8.39 9.98
CA THR A 99 -8.04 -9.19 8.86
C THR A 99 -6.56 -8.84 8.63
N ALA A 100 -5.74 -9.83 8.29
CA ALA A 100 -4.35 -9.59 7.89
C ALA A 100 -4.35 -8.70 6.64
N GLY A 101 -3.63 -7.58 6.69
CA GLY A 101 -3.70 -6.56 5.64
C GLY A 101 -2.85 -5.34 5.94
N ILE A 102 -2.68 -4.49 4.94
CA ILE A 102 -2.03 -3.18 5.08
C ILE A 102 -3.12 -2.11 5.15
N THR A 103 -3.11 -1.36 6.25
CA THR A 103 -4.01 -0.21 6.43
C THR A 103 -3.19 1.05 6.64
N VAL A 104 -3.67 2.16 6.07
CA VAL A 104 -3.07 3.48 6.27
C VAL A 104 -4.00 4.27 7.16
N ALA A 105 -3.53 4.63 8.35
CA ALA A 105 -4.21 5.59 9.21
C ALA A 105 -3.89 6.99 8.68
N VAL A 106 -4.91 7.73 8.25
CA VAL A 106 -4.80 9.12 7.77
C VAL A 106 -5.34 10.12 8.75
#